data_AF-A0A6J2Y2V5-F1
#
_entry.id   AF-A0A6J2Y2V5-F1
#
_cell.length_a   1.000
_cell.length_b   1.000
_cell.length_c   1.000
_cell.angle_alpha   90.00
_cell.angle_beta   90.00
_cell.angle_gamma   90.00
#
_symmetry.space_group_name_H-M   'P 1'
#
loop_
_entity.id
_entity.type
_entity.pdbx_description
1 polymer ?
#
loop_
_entity_poly.entity_id
_entity_poly.type
_entity_poly.pdbx_seq_one_letter_code
_entity_poly.pdbx_strand_id
1 'polypeptide(L)'
;MDLRDAAANVKHKTDSVLIISRKKVETIRLEVGEQEITSQPFIRYLGVMLDARLNFKQQVEHVCTTASVVRVSLSRLMPNVGGPKQIRRSLLSSVVTPVLTYGISIWADALRIQGTRRRVASVYRLSALRVSSAFRTVSEDAVCVIAEMFPIEILAKERQVLYRRIGASALSPDALRSARLQHRVGRRTVFYLS
;
A
#
# COMPACT_ATOMS: atom_id res chain seq x y z
N MET A 1 -20.89 -26.65 -17.17
CA MET A 1 -20.71 -25.47 -16.31
C MET A 1 -20.08 -24.41 -17.18
N ASP A 2 -20.96 -23.53 -17.68
CA ASP A 2 -20.78 -22.79 -18.92
C ASP A 2 -19.81 -21.63 -18.82
N LEU A 3 -19.05 -21.42 -19.90
CA LEU A 3 -18.19 -20.26 -20.15
C LEU A 3 -18.94 -18.91 -20.12
N ARG A 4 -20.28 -18.95 -20.02
CA ARG A 4 -21.17 -17.79 -19.90
C ARG A 4 -21.22 -17.21 -18.48
N ASP A 5 -21.02 -18.03 -17.45
CA ASP A 5 -21.06 -17.58 -16.05
C ASP A 5 -19.76 -16.87 -15.63
N ALA A 6 -18.63 -17.22 -16.27
CA ALA A 6 -17.36 -16.52 -16.06
C ALA A 6 -17.35 -15.10 -16.66
N ALA A 7 -18.14 -14.86 -17.73
CA ALA A 7 -18.27 -13.55 -18.36
C ALA A 7 -19.21 -12.60 -17.59
N ALA A 8 -20.16 -13.14 -16.82
CA ALA A 8 -21.12 -12.35 -16.05
C ALA A 8 -20.47 -11.59 -14.87
N ASN A 9 -19.34 -12.05 -14.35
CA ASN A 9 -18.70 -11.47 -13.17
C ASN A 9 -17.66 -10.35 -13.48
N VAL A 10 -17.44 -10.03 -14.76
CA VAL A 10 -16.52 -8.96 -15.21
C VAL A 10 -17.27 -7.62 -15.42
N LYS A 11 -18.60 -7.65 -15.45
CA LYS A 11 -19.47 -6.53 -15.87
C LYS A 11 -19.46 -5.27 -14.97
N HIS A 12 -18.81 -5.31 -13.81
CA HIS A 12 -18.90 -4.23 -12.81
C HIS A 12 -17.56 -3.65 -12.35
N LYS A 13 -16.44 -3.96 -13.02
CA LYS A 13 -15.14 -3.40 -12.63
C LYS A 13 -14.38 -2.86 -13.83
N THR A 14 -14.76 -1.65 -14.24
CA THR A 14 -14.30 -1.04 -15.49
C THR A 14 -13.67 0.33 -15.23
N ASP A 15 -12.66 0.36 -14.36
CA ASP A 15 -11.64 1.39 -14.45
C ASP A 15 -10.44 0.74 -15.15
N SER A 16 -9.88 1.39 -16.17
CA SER A 16 -8.66 0.94 -16.83
C SER A 16 -7.64 2.07 -16.82
N VAL A 17 -6.38 1.74 -16.52
CA VAL A 17 -5.24 2.66 -16.68
C VAL A 17 -4.24 2.05 -17.63
N LEU A 18 -3.88 2.85 -18.62
CA LEU A 18 -2.80 2.54 -19.53
C LEU A 18 -1.46 2.81 -18.84
N ILE A 19 -0.69 1.75 -18.59
CA ILE A 19 0.67 1.86 -18.05
C ILE A 19 1.60 2.20 -19.23
N ILE A 20 2.01 3.46 -19.37
CA ILE A 20 2.83 3.93 -20.50
C ILE A 20 4.28 4.18 -20.07
N SER A 21 5.22 3.48 -20.69
CA SER A 21 6.67 3.64 -20.49
C SER A 21 7.29 4.84 -21.24
N ARG A 22 6.55 5.56 -22.09
CA ARG A 22 7.06 6.62 -22.97
C ARG A 22 6.54 8.02 -22.59
N LYS A 23 7.30 9.06 -22.98
CA LYS A 23 7.14 10.50 -22.62
C LYS A 23 5.75 11.11 -22.88
N LYS A 24 4.91 10.51 -23.72
CA LYS A 24 3.62 11.05 -24.14
C LYS A 24 2.50 10.21 -23.53
N VAL A 25 1.70 10.82 -22.65
CA VAL A 25 0.47 10.21 -22.12
C VAL A 25 -0.56 10.35 -23.21
N GLU A 26 -0.75 9.31 -24.00
CA GLU A 26 -1.83 9.25 -24.98
C GLU A 26 -3.05 8.65 -24.31
N THR A 27 -4.10 9.45 -24.16
CA THR A 27 -5.42 9.01 -23.71
C THR A 27 -6.01 8.12 -24.80
N ILE A 28 -5.71 6.82 -24.75
CA ILE A 28 -6.30 5.86 -25.68
C ILE A 28 -7.70 5.50 -25.16
N ARG A 29 -8.70 5.64 -26.03
CA ARG A 29 -10.05 5.12 -25.81
C ARG A 29 -10.01 3.62 -26.09
N LEU A 30 -10.23 2.80 -25.07
CA LEU A 30 -10.32 1.35 -25.23
C LEU A 30 -11.80 0.97 -25.21
N GLU A 31 -12.28 0.40 -26.30
CA GLU A 31 -13.60 -0.22 -26.37
C GLU A 31 -13.47 -1.70 -25.97
N VAL A 32 -14.14 -2.08 -24.88
CA VAL A 32 -14.32 -3.48 -24.50
C VAL A 32 -15.81 -3.77 -24.56
N GLY A 33 -16.28 -4.29 -25.71
CA GLY A 33 -17.71 -4.46 -25.99
C GLY A 33 -18.38 -3.14 -26.41
N GLU A 34 -19.60 -2.87 -25.95
CA GLU A 34 -20.39 -1.65 -26.26
C GLU A 34 -20.09 -0.46 -25.34
N GLN A 35 -19.06 -0.53 -24.49
CA GLN A 35 -18.82 0.47 -23.45
C GLN A 35 -17.47 1.16 -23.65
N GLU A 36 -17.51 2.47 -23.91
CA GLU A 36 -16.34 3.32 -24.00
C GLU A 36 -15.66 3.44 -22.64
N ILE A 37 -14.47 2.87 -22.49
CA ILE A 37 -13.65 3.07 -21.29
C ILE A 37 -12.80 4.31 -21.51
N THR A 38 -13.17 5.41 -20.86
CA THR A 38 -12.35 6.62 -20.84
C THR A 38 -11.12 6.40 -19.97
N SER A 39 -9.92 6.49 -20.55
CA SER A 39 -8.65 6.37 -19.81
C SER A 39 -8.54 7.46 -18.75
N GLN A 40 -8.58 7.07 -17.47
CA GLN A 40 -8.33 7.97 -16.33
C GLN A 40 -6.82 8.10 -16.06
N PRO A 41 -6.36 9.23 -15.47
CA PRO A 41 -4.93 9.41 -15.17
C PRO A 41 -4.39 8.44 -14.09
N PHE A 42 -5.28 7.84 -13.29
CA PHE A 42 -4.97 6.85 -12.26
C PHE A 42 -6.14 5.87 -12.05
N ILE A 43 -5.85 4.68 -11.52
CA ILE A 43 -6.82 3.62 -11.20
C ILE A 43 -6.60 3.16 -9.78
N ARG A 44 -7.67 2.81 -9.07
CA ARG A 44 -7.56 2.15 -7.77
C ARG A 44 -7.57 0.63 -7.94
N TYR A 45 -6.45 -0.01 -7.67
CA TYR A 45 -6.32 -1.46 -7.68
C TYR A 45 -5.88 -1.98 -6.32
N LEU A 46 -6.68 -2.88 -5.73
CA LEU A 46 -6.45 -3.43 -4.39
C LEU A 46 -6.11 -2.34 -3.35
N GLY A 47 -6.84 -1.21 -3.39
CA GLY A 47 -6.61 -0.10 -2.47
C GLY A 47 -5.40 0.80 -2.76
N VAL A 48 -4.59 0.48 -3.77
CA VAL A 48 -3.45 1.30 -4.22
C VAL A 48 -3.83 2.08 -5.49
N MET A 49 -3.53 3.38 -5.51
CA MET A 49 -3.71 4.24 -6.69
C MET A 49 -2.51 4.08 -7.61
N LEU A 50 -2.75 3.51 -8.81
CA LEU A 50 -1.74 3.34 -9.85
C LEU A 50 -1.90 4.48 -10.85
N ASP A 51 -0.89 5.36 -10.92
CA ASP A 51 -0.83 6.43 -11.92
C ASP A 51 -0.31 5.86 -13.25
N ALA A 52 -0.72 6.44 -14.38
CA ALA A 52 -0.26 6.02 -15.72
C ALA A 52 1.28 6.01 -15.89
N ARG A 53 1.99 6.85 -15.10
CA ARG A 53 3.45 6.96 -15.07
C ARG A 53 4.11 6.23 -13.90
N LEU A 54 3.34 5.51 -13.08
CA LEU A 54 3.81 4.80 -11.88
C LEU A 54 4.67 5.68 -10.94
N ASN A 55 4.35 6.97 -10.84
CA ASN A 55 5.02 7.89 -9.91
C ASN A 55 4.38 7.92 -8.52
N PHE A 56 3.18 7.33 -8.39
CA PHE A 56 2.43 7.15 -7.14
C PHE A 56 2.18 8.43 -6.34
N LYS A 57 2.12 9.59 -7.03
CA LYS A 57 1.88 10.88 -6.35
C LYS A 57 0.51 10.90 -5.69
N GLN A 58 -0.52 10.43 -6.40
CA GLN A 58 -1.88 10.35 -5.93
C GLN A 58 -2.01 9.36 -4.77
N GLN A 59 -1.32 8.23 -4.85
CA GLN A 59 -1.25 7.26 -3.75
C GLN A 59 -0.64 7.89 -2.49
N VAL A 60 0.48 8.60 -2.62
CA VAL A 60 1.16 9.25 -1.49
C VAL A 60 0.27 10.31 -0.86
N GLU A 61 -0.39 11.12 -1.67
CA GLU A 61 -1.34 12.11 -1.20
C GLU A 61 -2.50 11.48 -0.43
N HIS A 62 -3.08 10.41 -0.98
CA HIS A 62 -4.16 9.67 -0.34
C HIS A 62 -3.74 9.11 1.02
N VAL A 63 -2.63 8.35 1.09
CA VAL A 63 -2.18 7.75 2.37
C VAL A 63 -1.79 8.81 3.39
N CYS A 64 -1.13 9.91 2.98
CA CYS A 64 -0.77 11.00 3.89
C CYS A 64 -1.99 11.70 4.46
N THR A 65 -3.01 11.94 3.64
CA THR A 65 -4.26 12.60 4.05
C THR A 65 -5.02 11.72 5.02
N THR A 66 -5.22 10.44 4.67
CA THR A 66 -5.91 9.46 5.52
C THR A 66 -5.19 9.28 6.85
N ALA A 67 -3.86 9.10 6.83
CA ALA A 67 -3.05 8.98 8.05
C ALA A 67 -3.12 10.25 8.91
N SER A 68 -3.12 11.43 8.30
CA SER A 68 -3.20 12.71 9.02
C SER A 68 -4.53 12.86 9.74
N VAL A 69 -5.65 12.52 9.10
CA VAL A 69 -6.98 12.54 9.71
C VAL A 69 -7.01 11.63 10.95
N VAL A 70 -6.59 10.38 10.79
CA VAL A 70 -6.57 9.40 11.89
C VAL A 70 -5.66 9.86 13.04
N ARG A 71 -4.45 10.34 12.70
CA ARG A 71 -3.49 10.87 13.67
C ARG A 71 -4.08 12.03 14.46
N VAL A 72 -4.73 13.00 13.80
CA VAL A 72 -5.32 14.17 14.46
C VAL A 72 -6.42 13.74 15.42
N SER A 73 -7.32 12.85 14.99
CA SER A 73 -8.41 12.35 15.84
C SER A 73 -7.89 11.67 17.10
N LEU A 74 -6.90 10.78 16.98
CA LEU A 74 -6.29 10.11 18.13
C LEU A 74 -5.46 11.06 19.01
N SER A 75 -4.74 12.02 18.40
CA SER A 75 -3.91 12.98 19.14
C SER A 75 -4.74 13.86 20.09
N ARG A 76 -6.02 14.13 19.78
CA ARG A 76 -6.92 14.91 20.64
C ARG A 76 -7.23 14.21 21.98
N LEU A 77 -7.13 12.89 22.01
CA LEU A 77 -7.34 12.08 23.22
C LEU A 77 -6.07 11.93 24.07
N MET A 78 -4.94 12.50 23.62
CA MET A 78 -3.61 12.28 24.20
C MET A 78 -2.88 13.62 24.45
N PRO A 79 -3.31 14.41 25.45
CA PRO A 79 -2.62 15.64 25.82
C PRO A 79 -1.19 15.33 26.31
N ASN A 80 -0.26 16.26 26.11
CA ASN A 80 1.13 16.02 26.51
C ASN A 80 1.32 16.02 28.02
N VAL A 81 0.69 16.96 28.73
CA VAL A 81 0.72 17.09 30.20
C VAL A 81 -0.52 16.40 30.78
N GLY A 82 -0.32 15.59 31.84
CA GLY A 82 -1.41 14.86 32.50
C GLY A 82 -2.07 13.77 31.63
N GLY A 83 -1.52 13.49 30.44
CA GLY A 83 -2.06 12.51 29.50
C GLY A 83 -1.53 11.09 29.68
N PRO A 84 -1.87 10.19 28.75
CA PRO A 84 -1.47 8.78 28.81
C PRO A 84 0.05 8.60 28.72
N LYS A 85 0.57 7.52 29.34
CA LYS A 85 1.96 7.06 29.20
C LYS A 85 2.28 6.63 27.77
N GLN A 86 3.56 6.60 27.40
CA GLN A 86 4.06 6.24 26.06
C GLN A 86 3.47 4.92 25.54
N ILE A 87 3.38 3.87 26.38
CA ILE A 87 2.80 2.58 26.00
C ILE A 87 1.34 2.67 25.51
N ARG A 88 0.56 3.62 26.03
CA ARG A 88 -0.81 3.86 25.55
C ARG A 88 -0.82 4.74 24.31
N ARG A 89 0.17 5.64 24.17
CA ARG A 89 0.33 6.49 22.98
C ARG A 89 0.85 5.74 21.76
N SER A 90 1.53 4.60 21.94
CA SER A 90 1.97 3.74 20.83
C SER A 90 0.80 3.23 19.96
N LEU A 91 -0.44 3.25 20.48
CA LEU A 91 -1.64 3.05 19.67
C LEU A 91 -1.68 4.00 18.45
N LEU A 92 -1.15 5.22 18.58
CA LEU A 92 -1.07 6.15 17.47
C LEU A 92 -0.18 5.60 16.34
N SER A 93 1.00 5.09 16.66
CA SER A 93 1.90 4.53 15.65
C SER A 93 1.38 3.19 15.11
N SER A 94 0.73 2.37 15.94
CA SER A 94 0.14 1.09 15.50
C SER A 94 -0.99 1.27 14.48
N VAL A 95 -1.69 2.41 14.51
CA VAL A 95 -2.76 2.73 13.54
C VAL A 95 -2.22 3.53 12.34
N VAL A 96 -1.33 4.50 12.56
CA VAL A 96 -0.80 5.35 11.48
C VAL A 96 0.15 4.58 10.56
N THR A 97 1.00 3.71 11.12
CA THR A 97 2.03 3.00 10.35
C THR A 97 1.42 2.11 9.27
N PRO A 98 0.41 1.26 9.55
CA PRO A 98 -0.23 0.46 8.49
C PRO A 98 -0.89 1.30 7.40
N VAL A 99 -1.50 2.45 7.74
CA VAL A 99 -2.10 3.35 6.74
C VAL A 99 -1.03 3.90 5.79
N LEU A 100 0.10 4.38 6.34
CA LEU A 100 1.20 4.90 5.54
C LEU A 100 2.00 3.82 4.81
N THR A 101 1.97 2.57 5.27
CA THR A 101 2.75 1.48 4.67
C THR A 101 1.92 0.52 3.82
N TYR A 102 0.62 0.79 3.66
CA TYR A 102 -0.25 -0.05 2.85
C TYR A 102 0.21 -0.06 1.38
N GLY A 103 0.49 -1.26 0.86
CA GLY A 103 0.98 -1.44 -0.50
C GLY A 103 2.36 -0.82 -0.76
N ILE A 104 3.11 -0.41 0.28
CA ILE A 104 4.39 0.32 0.11
C ILE A 104 5.43 -0.49 -0.64
N SER A 105 5.35 -1.82 -0.67
CA SER A 105 6.22 -2.65 -1.51
C SER A 105 6.09 -2.31 -3.01
N ILE A 106 4.92 -1.83 -3.44
CA ILE A 106 4.60 -1.47 -4.82
C ILE A 106 5.05 -0.03 -5.12
N TRP A 107 4.83 0.90 -4.18
CA TRP A 107 5.07 2.34 -4.40
C TRP A 107 6.29 2.91 -3.65
N ALA A 108 7.11 2.09 -2.98
CA ALA A 108 8.30 2.51 -2.24
C ALA A 108 9.28 3.34 -3.09
N ASP A 109 9.35 3.09 -4.40
CA ASP A 109 10.21 3.85 -5.30
C ASP A 109 9.82 5.33 -5.40
N ALA A 110 8.57 5.69 -5.09
CA ALA A 110 8.14 7.08 -5.02
C ALA A 110 8.83 7.86 -3.87
N LEU A 111 9.29 7.17 -2.82
CA LEU A 111 10.06 7.77 -1.72
C LEU A 111 11.50 8.13 -2.11
N ARG A 112 11.96 7.76 -3.32
CA ARG A 112 13.24 8.25 -3.86
C ARG A 112 13.16 9.73 -4.21
N ILE A 113 11.95 10.25 -4.48
CA ILE A 113 11.69 11.66 -4.72
C ILE A 113 11.65 12.39 -3.37
N GLN A 114 12.56 13.35 -3.17
CA GLN A 114 12.72 14.03 -1.88
C GLN A 114 11.44 14.72 -1.38
N GLY A 115 10.66 15.35 -2.28
CA GLY A 115 9.39 16.00 -1.90
C GLY A 115 8.35 15.02 -1.38
N THR A 116 8.16 13.90 -2.10
CA THR A 116 7.27 12.80 -1.70
C THR A 116 7.70 12.19 -0.37
N ARG A 117 9.00 11.91 -0.24
CA ARG A 117 9.61 11.39 0.98
C ARG A 117 9.33 12.28 2.18
N ARG A 118 9.64 13.58 2.06
CA ARG A 118 9.39 14.58 3.13
C ARG A 118 7.92 14.65 3.54
N ARG A 119 6.99 14.52 2.58
CA ARG A 119 5.55 14.55 2.87
C ARG A 119 5.14 13.37 3.76
N VAL A 120 5.57 12.15 3.41
CA VAL A 120 5.26 10.93 4.19
C VAL A 120 5.98 10.97 5.55
N ALA A 121 7.27 11.28 5.54
CA ALA A 121 8.13 11.40 6.72
C ALA A 121 7.58 12.41 7.73
N SER A 122 7.05 13.55 7.27
CA SER A 122 6.42 14.56 8.14
C SER A 122 5.23 14.00 8.93
N VAL A 123 4.31 13.28 8.28
CA VAL A 123 3.14 12.68 8.95
C VAL A 123 3.58 11.61 9.96
N TYR A 124 4.55 10.80 9.57
CA TYR A 124 5.10 9.74 10.40
C TYR A 124 5.83 10.31 11.64
N ARG A 125 6.70 11.30 11.44
CA ARG A 125 7.40 12.05 12.50
C ARG A 125 6.45 12.70 13.49
N LEU A 126 5.38 13.34 13.00
CA LEU A 126 4.35 13.93 13.89
C LEU A 126 3.67 12.89 14.77
N SER A 127 3.62 11.63 14.32
CA SER A 127 3.12 10.52 15.13
C SER A 127 4.15 10.11 16.18
N ALA A 128 5.42 9.95 15.80
CA ALA A 128 6.51 9.65 16.73
C ALA A 128 6.68 10.71 17.84
N LEU A 129 6.55 12.00 17.50
CA LEU A 129 6.55 13.10 18.48
C LEU A 129 5.43 12.95 19.50
N ARG A 130 4.25 12.51 19.06
CA ARG A 130 3.11 12.32 19.96
C ARG A 130 3.30 11.09 20.85
N VAL A 131 3.83 9.99 20.31
CA VAL A 131 4.14 8.76 21.06
C VAL A 131 5.11 9.06 22.20
N SER A 132 6.20 9.76 21.90
CA SER A 132 7.27 10.10 22.86
C SER A 132 6.99 11.34 23.71
N SER A 133 5.92 12.10 23.44
CA SER A 133 5.66 13.42 24.05
C SER A 133 6.77 14.45 23.80
N ALA A 134 7.58 14.26 22.77
CA ALA A 134 8.76 15.07 22.48
C ALA A 134 8.42 16.45 21.87
N PHE A 135 9.36 17.40 22.01
CA PHE A 135 9.24 18.74 21.44
C PHE A 135 9.35 18.74 19.91
N ARG A 136 8.72 19.74 19.26
CA ARG A 136 8.73 19.88 17.79
C ARG A 136 10.13 20.12 17.18
N THR A 137 11.14 20.48 17.98
CA THR A 137 12.52 20.71 17.54
C THR A 137 13.35 19.43 17.39
N VAL A 138 12.89 18.30 17.96
CA VAL A 138 13.61 17.03 17.90
C VAL A 138 13.68 16.53 16.45
N SER A 139 14.86 16.09 16.00
CA SER A 139 15.03 15.57 14.64
C SER A 139 14.19 14.32 14.40
N GLU A 140 13.93 14.00 13.12
CA GLU A 140 13.13 12.83 12.75
C GLU A 140 13.73 11.52 13.27
N ASP A 141 15.03 11.32 13.04
CA ASP A 141 15.72 10.10 13.44
C ASP A 141 15.74 9.95 14.97
N ALA A 142 16.01 11.04 15.70
CA ALA A 142 16.04 11.02 17.16
C ALA A 142 14.66 10.70 17.75
N VAL A 143 13.58 11.31 17.25
CA VAL A 143 12.24 11.02 17.78
C VAL A 143 11.79 9.60 17.44
N CYS A 144 12.19 9.05 16.30
CA CYS A 144 11.93 7.66 15.95
C CYS A 144 12.58 6.71 16.96
N VAL A 145 13.85 6.94 17.31
CA VAL A 145 14.55 6.14 18.33
C VAL A 145 13.87 6.23 19.69
N ILE A 146 13.54 7.43 20.18
CA ILE A 146 12.87 7.62 21.47
C ILE A 146 11.47 6.98 21.49
N ALA A 147 10.76 7.01 20.36
CA ALA A 147 9.43 6.43 20.22
C ALA A 147 9.45 4.92 19.93
N GLU A 148 10.63 4.27 19.87
CA GLU A 148 10.80 2.87 19.45
C GLU A 148 10.20 2.58 18.06
N MET A 149 10.37 3.53 17.15
CA MET A 149 9.87 3.49 15.77
C MET A 149 11.03 3.51 14.79
N PHE A 150 10.88 2.82 13.66
CA PHE A 150 11.82 2.91 12.55
C PHE A 150 11.40 4.01 11.58
N PRO A 151 12.32 4.84 11.05
CA PRO A 151 12.05 5.77 9.95
C PRO A 151 11.31 5.09 8.79
N ILE A 152 10.39 5.83 8.16
CA ILE A 152 9.47 5.25 7.18
C ILE A 152 10.19 4.67 5.95
N GLU A 153 11.35 5.22 5.59
CA GLU A 153 12.14 4.76 4.46
C GLU A 153 12.81 3.41 4.74
N ILE A 154 13.21 3.18 5.98
CA ILE A 154 13.75 1.89 6.41
C ILE A 154 12.64 0.83 6.33
N LEU A 155 11.46 1.16 6.85
CA LEU A 155 10.27 0.31 6.76
C LEU A 155 9.84 0.02 5.31
N ALA A 156 9.95 1.01 4.42
CA ALA A 156 9.65 0.86 3.00
C ALA A 156 10.64 -0.08 2.33
N LYS A 157 11.94 0.12 2.57
CA LYS A 157 13.02 -0.71 2.02
C LYS A 157 12.90 -2.15 2.49
N GLU A 158 12.65 -2.37 3.79
CA GLU A 158 12.44 -3.70 4.36
C GLU A 158 11.27 -4.42 3.66
N ARG A 159 10.09 -3.78 3.58
CA ARG A 159 8.91 -4.35 2.92
C ARG A 159 9.13 -4.63 1.44
N GLN A 160 9.86 -3.77 0.74
CA GLN A 160 10.19 -3.98 -0.67
C GLN A 160 11.13 -5.18 -0.84
N VAL A 161 12.13 -5.35 0.02
CA VAL A 161 13.05 -6.50 0.01
C VAL A 161 12.28 -7.79 0.29
N LEU A 162 11.43 -7.81 1.32
CA LEU A 162 10.61 -8.98 1.65
C LEU A 162 9.67 -9.36 0.51
N TYR A 163 9.00 -8.37 -0.09
CA TYR A 163 8.12 -8.59 -1.24
C TYR A 163 8.87 -9.21 -2.43
N ARG A 164 10.07 -8.71 -2.76
CA ARG A 164 10.91 -9.27 -3.83
C ARG A 164 11.38 -10.69 -3.52
N ARG A 165 11.77 -10.97 -2.26
CA ARG A 165 12.19 -12.31 -1.83
C ARG A 165 11.06 -13.32 -1.94
N ILE A 166 9.88 -12.98 -1.42
CA ILE A 166 8.69 -13.82 -1.49
C ILE A 166 8.32 -14.04 -2.97
N GLY A 167 8.29 -12.98 -3.77
CA GLY A 167 8.05 -13.08 -5.21
C GLY A 167 9.03 -14.01 -5.91
N ALA A 168 10.34 -13.87 -5.65
CA ALA A 168 11.36 -14.75 -6.23
C ALA A 168 11.20 -16.21 -5.80
N SER A 169 10.88 -16.46 -4.53
CA SER A 169 10.64 -17.82 -4.02
C SER A 169 9.37 -18.45 -4.63
N ALA A 170 8.29 -17.67 -4.78
CA ALA A 170 7.03 -18.12 -5.35
C ALA A 170 7.13 -18.35 -6.87
N LEU A 171 7.99 -17.60 -7.55
CA LEU A 171 8.31 -17.75 -8.98
C LEU A 171 9.38 -18.82 -9.24
N SER A 172 9.92 -19.47 -8.20
CA SER A 172 10.83 -20.60 -8.37
C SER A 172 10.14 -21.72 -9.16
N PRO A 173 10.80 -22.34 -10.15
CA PRO A 173 10.25 -23.46 -10.91
C PRO A 173 9.70 -24.57 -10.01
N ASP A 174 10.32 -24.83 -8.87
CA ASP A 174 9.91 -25.87 -7.92
C ASP A 174 8.66 -25.49 -7.13
N ALA A 175 8.53 -24.22 -6.75
CA ALA A 175 7.33 -23.69 -6.09
C ALA A 175 6.13 -23.63 -7.07
N LEU A 176 6.36 -23.27 -8.33
CA LEU A 176 5.34 -23.30 -9.37
C LEU A 176 4.94 -24.74 -9.73
N ARG A 177 5.89 -25.69 -9.72
CA ARG A 177 5.62 -27.12 -9.92
C ARG A 177 4.80 -27.71 -8.76
N SER A 178 5.16 -27.43 -7.51
CA SER A 178 4.40 -27.90 -6.35
C SER A 178 2.99 -27.30 -6.28
N ALA A 179 2.81 -26.02 -6.60
CA ALA A 179 1.49 -25.39 -6.72
C ALA A 179 0.64 -25.99 -7.86
N ARG A 180 1.24 -26.27 -9.03
CA ARG A 180 0.56 -26.97 -10.14
C ARG A 180 0.18 -28.40 -9.79
N LEU A 181 1.01 -29.10 -9.03
CA LEU A 181 0.72 -30.46 -8.56
C LEU A 181 -0.43 -30.47 -7.56
N GLN A 182 -0.47 -29.54 -6.60
CA GLN A 182 -1.59 -29.37 -5.66
C GLN A 182 -2.92 -29.06 -6.38
N HIS A 183 -2.89 -28.18 -7.39
CA HIS A 183 -4.07 -27.88 -8.21
C HIS A 183 -4.53 -29.06 -9.09
N ARG A 184 -3.61 -29.95 -9.49
CA ARG A 184 -3.91 -31.14 -10.29
C ARG A 184 -4.43 -32.30 -9.44
N VAL A 185 -3.98 -32.41 -8.19
CA VAL A 185 -4.47 -33.39 -7.20
C VAL A 185 -5.88 -33.02 -6.72
N GLY A 186 -6.19 -31.73 -6.53
CA GLY A 186 -7.54 -31.27 -6.17
C GLY A 186 -8.62 -31.43 -7.24
N ARG A 187 -8.29 -31.85 -8.47
CA ARG A 187 -9.25 -32.20 -9.53
C ARG A 187 -9.48 -33.70 -9.68
N ARG A 188 -8.88 -34.55 -8.84
CA ARG A 188 -9.00 -36.02 -8.91
C ARG A 188 -9.73 -36.68 -7.73
N THR A 189 -10.22 -35.93 -6.75
CA THR A 189 -10.93 -36.49 -5.59
C THR A 189 -12.36 -35.95 -5.48
N VAL A 190 -13.22 -36.34 -6.41
CA VAL A 190 -14.66 -36.53 -6.15
C VAL A 190 -15.16 -37.69 -7.01
N PHE A 191 -14.98 -38.94 -6.56
CA PHE A 191 -15.75 -40.11 -7.00
C PHE A 191 -15.86 -41.13 -5.84
N TYR A 192 -17.10 -41.27 -5.34
CA TYR A 192 -17.80 -42.35 -4.61
C TYR A 192 -17.13 -43.26 -3.56
N LEU A 193 -17.75 -43.29 -2.38
CA LEU A 193 -18.13 -44.42 -1.48
C LEU A 193 -18.50 -43.78 -0.11
N SER A 194 -19.67 -43.92 0.51
CA SER A 194 -20.84 -44.81 0.44
C SER A 194 -22.12 -44.03 0.72
#